data_AF-A0A835NB73-F1
#
_entry.id   AF-A0A835NB73-F1
#
_cell.length_a   1.000
_cell.length_b   1.000
_cell.length_c   1.000
_cell.angle_alpha   90.00
_cell.angle_beta   90.00
_cell.angle_gamma   90.00
#
_symmetry.space_group_name_H-M   'P 1'
#
loop_
_entity.id
_entity.type
_entity.pdbx_description
1 polymer ?
#
loop_
_entity_poly.entity_id
_entity_poly.type
_entity_poly.pdbx_seq_one_letter_code
_entity_poly.pdbx_strand_id
1 'polypeptide(L)'
;MSHINSLPMILFSLVLLLALADAATFDVVNQCTYPIWAAASPGGGQYLDPGQTWNFDVAPGTTMARIWGRTNCNFDANGQGQCETGDCNRMLQCQGYGSPPNTLAEFALNQPNNLDFLDISLVDGFNIPMDFSPTSGACRGIRCAANINGECPNELRVAGGCNNPSSIKPSTMSYTAKFLTTSLLFSLLFISTKAATFEIRNNCPYTVWAAASPGGGRRLERGQTWNLNVPAGTAMARIWGRTNCNFDGSGQGRCQTGDCTGGLECRGWGVPPNTLAEYALNQFGNLDFYDISLVDGFNIPIEFSPTSGGGQCKALLCTADINGQCPNELRAPGGCNNPCTVFKTNEYCCTNGQGSCGATHFSRFFKERCPTSYSYPQDDPSSTFTCPGGTNYRVIFCPLGSPRFPLEMVGEKSAE
;
A
#
# COMPACT_ATOMS: atom_id res chain seq x y z
N MET A 1 25.27 24.22 72.76
CA MET A 1 24.68 22.96 72.29
C MET A 1 23.32 23.29 71.69
N SER A 2 23.32 23.63 70.41
CA SER A 2 22.16 24.05 69.63
C SER A 2 21.76 22.90 68.71
N HIS A 3 20.56 22.36 68.94
CA HIS A 3 19.97 21.30 68.12
C HIS A 3 19.57 21.89 66.75
N ILE A 4 20.13 21.32 65.69
CA ILE A 4 19.75 21.61 64.30
C ILE A 4 18.54 20.73 63.96
N ASN A 5 17.40 21.37 63.70
CA ASN A 5 16.21 20.76 63.14
C ASN A 5 16.44 20.45 61.65
N SER A 6 16.38 19.18 61.27
CA SER A 6 16.35 18.72 59.89
C SER A 6 14.91 18.68 59.36
N LEU A 7 14.56 19.58 58.45
CA LEU A 7 13.41 19.42 57.54
C LEU A 7 13.83 18.55 56.35
N PRO A 8 13.02 17.58 55.89
CA PRO A 8 13.27 16.92 54.62
C PRO A 8 12.68 17.76 53.48
N MET A 9 13.56 18.16 52.56
CA MET A 9 13.19 18.78 51.29
C MET A 9 12.70 17.66 50.36
N ILE A 10 11.38 17.61 50.10
CA ILE A 10 10.78 16.68 49.14
C ILE A 10 11.22 17.13 47.74
N LEU A 11 12.24 16.46 47.19
CA LEU A 11 12.63 16.59 45.80
C LEU A 11 11.66 15.72 44.98
N PHE A 12 10.68 16.35 44.32
CA PHE A 12 9.89 15.71 43.28
C PHE A 12 10.80 15.45 42.08
N SER A 13 11.47 14.31 42.07
CA SER A 13 12.13 13.78 40.87
C SER A 13 11.04 13.33 39.90
N LEU A 14 10.69 14.20 38.95
CA LEU A 14 9.98 13.79 37.74
C LEU A 14 10.93 12.89 36.95
N VAL A 15 10.90 11.59 37.25
CA VAL A 15 11.52 10.56 36.41
C VAL A 15 10.69 10.51 35.14
N LEU A 16 11.14 11.26 34.13
CA LEU A 16 10.73 11.03 32.75
C LEU A 16 11.18 9.59 32.44
N LEU A 17 10.25 8.63 32.44
CA LEU A 17 10.48 7.35 31.80
C LEU A 17 10.71 7.64 30.31
N LEU A 18 11.97 7.85 29.94
CA LEU A 18 12.42 7.60 28.59
C LEU A 18 12.21 6.09 28.40
N ALA A 19 11.12 5.72 27.75
CA ALA A 19 11.06 4.41 27.10
C ALA A 19 12.25 4.38 26.14
N LEU A 20 13.27 3.60 26.48
CA LEU A 20 14.32 3.22 25.55
C LEU A 20 13.61 2.43 24.44
N ALA A 21 13.23 3.13 23.38
CA ALA A 21 12.79 2.47 22.17
C ALA A 21 14.08 1.95 21.51
N ASP A 22 14.23 0.62 21.49
CA ASP A 22 15.40 -0.01 20.87
C ASP A 22 15.42 0.27 19.36
N ALA A 23 16.62 0.51 18.83
CA ALA A 23 16.83 0.65 17.39
C ALA A 23 16.55 -0.68 16.67
N ALA A 24 16.04 -0.60 15.44
CA ALA A 24 15.89 -1.78 14.61
C ALA A 24 17.23 -2.08 13.91
N THR A 25 17.70 -3.32 14.03
CA THR A 25 18.89 -3.80 13.33
C THR A 25 18.51 -4.37 11.97
N PHE A 26 19.20 -3.94 10.93
CA PHE A 26 19.04 -4.42 9.57
C PHE A 26 20.20 -5.32 9.17
N ASP A 27 19.88 -6.48 8.61
CA ASP A 27 20.85 -7.42 8.05
C ASP A 27 20.72 -7.42 6.52
N VAL A 28 21.61 -6.69 5.84
CA VAL A 28 21.65 -6.63 4.37
C VAL A 28 22.58 -7.72 3.85
N VAL A 29 21.99 -8.76 3.26
CA VAL A 29 22.72 -9.94 2.76
C VAL A 29 22.78 -9.92 1.23
N ASN A 30 23.99 -10.00 0.67
CA ASN A 30 24.12 -10.20 -0.78
C ASN A 30 23.88 -11.67 -1.15
N GLN A 31 22.69 -11.97 -1.67
CA GLN A 31 22.38 -13.30 -2.21
C GLN A 31 22.56 -13.41 -3.74
N CYS A 32 23.02 -12.34 -4.40
CA CYS A 32 23.34 -12.40 -5.82
C CYS A 32 24.62 -13.22 -6.05
N THR A 33 24.78 -13.76 -7.26
CA THR A 33 26.02 -14.48 -7.65
C THR A 33 27.17 -13.54 -8.03
N TYR A 34 26.98 -12.24 -7.85
CA TYR A 34 27.91 -11.18 -8.22
C TYR A 34 28.01 -10.14 -7.09
N PRO A 35 29.09 -9.36 -7.02
CA PRO A 35 29.24 -8.34 -5.99
C PRO A 35 28.19 -7.22 -6.14
N ILE A 36 27.72 -6.72 -5.00
CA ILE A 36 26.82 -5.56 -4.94
C ILE A 36 27.43 -4.48 -4.04
N TRP A 37 27.07 -3.23 -4.32
CA TRP A 37 27.38 -2.12 -3.42
C TRP A 37 26.09 -1.69 -2.76
N ALA A 38 25.78 -2.29 -1.62
CA ALA A 38 24.61 -1.92 -0.82
C ALA A 38 24.69 -0.45 -0.39
N ALA A 39 23.54 0.20 -0.28
CA ALA A 39 23.38 1.55 0.21
C ALA A 39 22.13 1.64 1.08
N ALA A 40 22.19 2.50 2.09
CA ALA A 40 21.08 2.78 2.97
C ALA A 40 21.06 4.26 3.37
N SER A 41 19.86 4.80 3.53
CA SER A 41 19.62 6.13 4.07
C SER A 41 18.53 6.03 5.14
N PRO A 42 18.84 6.15 6.44
CA PRO A 42 20.20 6.26 7.00
C PRO A 42 20.96 4.92 6.87
N GLY A 43 22.30 4.98 6.91
CA GLY A 43 23.16 3.79 6.99
C GLY A 43 24.43 3.89 6.15
N GLY A 44 24.47 4.70 5.09
CA GLY A 44 25.66 4.87 4.26
C GLY A 44 25.73 3.84 3.14
N GLY A 45 26.86 3.17 2.96
CA GLY A 45 26.94 2.08 1.98
C GLY A 45 28.16 1.18 2.15
N GLN A 46 28.05 -0.02 1.59
CA GLN A 46 29.01 -1.10 1.80
C GLN A 46 29.15 -1.98 0.55
N TYR A 47 30.39 -2.38 0.25
CA TYR A 47 30.65 -3.42 -0.76
C TYR A 47 30.39 -4.80 -0.14
N LEU A 48 29.70 -5.66 -0.88
CA LEU A 48 29.38 -7.02 -0.45
C LEU A 48 29.66 -8.03 -1.57
N ASP A 49 30.60 -8.95 -1.32
CA ASP A 49 30.73 -10.17 -2.12
C ASP A 49 29.51 -11.09 -1.91
N PRO A 50 29.25 -12.03 -2.84
CA PRO A 50 28.21 -13.05 -2.65
C PRO A 50 28.30 -13.74 -1.29
N GLY A 51 27.19 -13.76 -0.56
CA GLY A 51 27.06 -14.34 0.78
C GLY A 51 27.49 -13.45 1.94
N GLN A 52 28.05 -12.25 1.69
CA GLN A 52 28.39 -11.32 2.77
C GLN A 52 27.16 -10.58 3.31
N THR A 53 27.24 -10.22 4.59
CA THR A 53 26.21 -9.46 5.31
C THR A 53 26.80 -8.13 5.78
N TRP A 54 26.01 -7.08 5.64
CA TRP A 54 26.23 -5.79 6.26
C TRP A 54 25.12 -5.49 7.26
N ASN A 55 25.51 -5.14 8.48
CA ASN A 55 24.57 -4.87 9.57
C ASN A 55 24.67 -3.41 9.98
N PHE A 56 23.53 -2.77 10.23
CA PHE A 56 23.47 -1.42 10.80
C PHE A 56 22.14 -1.20 11.54
N ASP A 57 22.15 -0.26 12.47
CA ASP A 57 20.98 0.08 13.28
C ASP A 57 20.30 1.34 12.76
N VAL A 58 18.96 1.34 12.81
CA VAL A 58 18.14 2.49 12.48
C VAL A 58 17.26 2.85 13.68
N ALA A 59 17.29 4.11 14.07
CA ALA A 59 16.54 4.60 15.21
C ALA A 59 15.01 4.48 15.00
N PRO A 60 14.24 4.20 16.07
CA PRO A 60 12.78 4.25 16.00
C PRO A 60 12.30 5.66 15.68
N GLY A 61 11.17 5.78 14.99
CA GLY A 61 10.64 7.05 14.52
C GLY A 61 11.24 7.52 13.18
N THR A 62 12.22 6.79 12.62
CA THR A 62 12.79 7.09 11.30
C THR A 62 11.70 6.97 10.22
N THR A 63 11.62 7.97 9.35
CA THR A 63 10.70 8.02 8.20
C THR A 63 11.48 8.16 6.91
N MET A 64 10.84 7.79 5.78
CA MET A 64 11.43 7.91 4.43
C MET A 64 12.79 7.21 4.28
N ALA A 65 13.01 6.14 5.04
CA ALA A 65 14.25 5.40 5.00
C ALA A 65 14.26 4.43 3.81
N ARG A 66 15.47 4.18 3.29
CA ARG A 66 15.65 3.34 2.10
C ARG A 66 16.87 2.45 2.21
N ILE A 67 16.77 1.23 1.68
CA ILE A 67 17.89 0.32 1.41
C ILE A 67 17.82 -0.10 -0.06
N TRP A 68 18.96 -0.14 -0.74
CA TRP A 68 19.03 -0.62 -2.12
C TRP A 68 20.41 -1.17 -2.46
N GLY A 69 20.46 -1.94 -3.54
CA GLY A 69 21.72 -2.43 -4.09
C GLY A 69 22.11 -1.65 -5.35
N ARG A 70 23.41 -1.49 -5.54
CA ARG A 70 24.00 -0.84 -6.71
C ARG A 70 24.86 -1.85 -7.46
N THR A 71 24.83 -1.79 -8.80
CA THR A 71 25.59 -2.71 -9.65
C THR A 71 26.71 -2.00 -10.41
N ASN A 72 27.73 -2.78 -10.78
CA ASN A 72 28.85 -2.37 -11.62
C ASN A 72 29.48 -1.05 -11.16
N CYS A 73 29.72 -0.93 -9.84
CA CYS A 73 30.32 0.27 -9.30
C CYS A 73 31.84 0.20 -9.34
N ASN A 74 32.46 1.37 -9.46
CA ASN A 74 33.89 1.54 -9.27
C ASN A 74 34.11 2.74 -8.33
N PHE A 75 34.63 2.48 -7.14
CA PHE A 75 34.95 3.50 -6.14
C PHE A 75 36.45 3.52 -5.87
N ASP A 76 37.01 4.71 -5.72
CA ASP A 76 38.39 4.92 -5.31
C ASP A 76 38.57 4.70 -3.79
N ALA A 77 39.81 4.87 -3.31
CA ALA A 77 40.14 4.73 -1.89
C ALA A 77 39.43 5.75 -0.98
N ASN A 78 38.92 6.85 -1.54
CA ASN A 78 38.15 7.86 -0.81
C ASN A 78 36.63 7.59 -0.86
N GLY A 79 36.20 6.50 -1.49
CA GLY A 79 34.79 6.15 -1.67
C GLY A 79 34.09 7.02 -2.72
N GLN A 80 34.81 7.70 -3.60
CA GLN A 80 34.26 8.43 -4.74
C GLN A 80 34.29 7.56 -6.00
N GLY A 81 33.21 7.55 -6.76
CA GLY A 81 33.08 6.58 -7.83
C GLY A 81 31.80 6.73 -8.63
N GLN A 82 31.43 5.69 -9.37
CA GLN A 82 30.16 5.66 -10.08
C GLN A 82 29.66 4.23 -10.18
N CYS A 83 28.34 4.07 -10.04
CA CYS A 83 27.62 2.85 -10.33
C CYS A 83 26.86 2.95 -11.66
N GLU A 84 26.65 1.79 -12.30
CA GLU A 84 25.80 1.71 -13.50
C GLU A 84 24.32 1.87 -13.14
N THR A 85 23.88 1.27 -12.03
CA THR A 85 22.51 1.38 -11.52
C THR A 85 22.50 1.71 -10.03
N GLY A 86 21.44 2.37 -9.56
CA GLY A 86 21.27 2.73 -8.14
C GLY A 86 22.29 3.74 -7.62
N ASP A 87 23.05 4.43 -8.48
CA ASP A 87 24.13 5.34 -8.07
C ASP A 87 23.64 6.40 -7.08
N CYS A 88 24.41 6.61 -6.02
CA CYS A 88 24.10 7.60 -4.99
C CYS A 88 25.08 8.76 -5.07
N ASN A 89 24.86 9.66 -6.03
CA ASN A 89 25.67 10.85 -6.25
C ASN A 89 27.18 10.58 -6.21
N ARG A 90 27.60 9.46 -6.82
CA ARG A 90 29.02 9.08 -6.92
C ARG A 90 29.73 8.79 -5.60
N MET A 91 28.99 8.47 -4.54
CA MET A 91 29.56 8.19 -3.21
C MET A 91 29.24 6.78 -2.72
N LEU A 92 30.26 6.07 -2.23
CA LEU A 92 30.11 4.77 -1.57
C LEU A 92 29.29 4.93 -0.30
N GLN A 93 29.68 5.88 0.56
CA GLN A 93 28.92 6.30 1.72
C GLN A 93 27.79 7.22 1.29
N CYS A 94 26.64 6.60 1.04
CA CYS A 94 25.49 7.31 0.51
C CYS A 94 24.86 8.24 1.56
N GLN A 95 24.58 9.48 1.16
CA GLN A 95 23.92 10.49 1.99
C GLN A 95 22.62 11.01 1.35
N GLY A 96 22.10 10.31 0.34
CA GLY A 96 20.92 10.69 -0.43
C GLY A 96 20.19 9.48 -0.98
N TYR A 97 19.42 9.66 -2.04
CA TYR A 97 18.70 8.56 -2.69
C TYR A 97 19.43 8.06 -3.94
N GLY A 98 19.26 6.77 -4.23
CA GLY A 98 19.82 6.16 -5.44
C GLY A 98 19.12 6.63 -6.71
N SER A 99 19.87 6.68 -7.81
CA SER A 99 19.37 7.08 -9.12
C SER A 99 18.70 5.90 -9.86
N PRO A 100 17.60 6.13 -10.60
CA PRO A 100 16.99 5.14 -11.49
C PRO A 100 17.96 4.55 -12.54
N PRO A 101 17.81 3.27 -12.95
CA PRO A 101 16.86 2.31 -12.40
C PRO A 101 17.33 1.77 -11.03
N ASN A 102 16.43 1.66 -10.07
CA ASN A 102 16.78 1.18 -8.73
C ASN A 102 15.61 0.53 -7.99
N THR A 103 15.79 -0.70 -7.54
CA THR A 103 14.84 -1.41 -6.66
C THR A 103 15.07 -0.95 -5.21
N LEU A 104 14.05 -0.38 -4.59
CA LEU A 104 14.15 0.24 -3.26
C LEU A 104 13.37 -0.57 -2.23
N ALA A 105 14.01 -0.97 -1.13
CA ALA A 105 13.29 -1.26 0.12
C ALA A 105 13.02 0.08 0.81
N GLU A 106 11.76 0.44 0.98
CA GLU A 106 11.33 1.66 1.66
C GLU A 106 10.72 1.31 3.01
N PHE A 107 11.05 2.06 4.05
CA PHE A 107 10.52 1.79 5.39
C PHE A 107 10.40 3.01 6.29
N ALA A 108 9.53 2.87 7.28
CA ALA A 108 9.38 3.78 8.41
C ALA A 108 9.17 2.97 9.70
N LEU A 109 9.92 3.30 10.74
CA LEU A 109 9.99 2.51 11.97
C LEU A 109 9.25 3.18 13.12
N ASN A 110 8.58 2.41 13.96
CA ASN A 110 7.87 2.87 15.16
C ASN A 110 7.00 4.11 14.89
N GLN A 111 6.17 4.00 13.86
CA GLN A 111 5.19 4.99 13.44
C GLN A 111 3.94 4.90 14.35
N PRO A 112 2.91 5.78 14.20
CA PRO A 112 1.76 5.79 15.11
C PRO A 112 1.15 4.40 15.33
N ASN A 113 0.84 4.09 16.58
CA ASN A 113 0.46 2.76 17.09
C ASN A 113 1.60 1.73 17.17
N ASN A 114 2.86 2.17 17.20
CA ASN A 114 4.03 1.30 17.34
C ASN A 114 4.12 0.28 16.18
N LEU A 115 3.86 0.76 14.97
CA LEU A 115 3.86 -0.02 13.74
C LEU A 115 5.06 0.35 12.87
N ASP A 116 5.63 -0.66 12.22
CA ASP A 116 6.61 -0.50 11.16
C ASP A 116 5.90 -0.62 9.81
N PHE A 117 6.23 0.29 8.89
CA PHE A 117 5.73 0.28 7.52
C PHE A 117 6.90 -0.05 6.59
N LEU A 118 6.70 -1.00 5.69
CA LEU A 118 7.72 -1.48 4.76
C LEU A 118 7.11 -1.81 3.40
N ASP A 119 7.87 -1.54 2.33
CA ASP A 119 7.54 -1.92 0.95
C ASP A 119 8.80 -2.12 0.10
N ILE A 120 8.68 -2.81 -1.04
CA ILE A 120 9.66 -2.82 -2.12
C ILE A 120 9.10 -2.04 -3.30
N SER A 121 9.66 -0.86 -3.55
CA SER A 121 9.22 0.05 -4.60
C SER A 121 10.02 -0.14 -5.89
N LEU A 122 9.28 -0.21 -7.01
CA LEU A 122 9.81 -0.21 -8.39
C LEU A 122 9.49 1.08 -9.13
N VAL A 123 9.08 2.14 -8.42
CA VAL A 123 8.74 3.45 -9.02
C VAL A 123 9.94 4.06 -9.75
N ASP A 124 11.13 3.87 -9.19
CA ASP A 124 12.40 4.30 -9.76
C ASP A 124 13.02 3.26 -10.70
N GLY A 125 12.27 2.23 -11.11
CA GLY A 125 12.74 1.15 -11.97
C GLY A 125 13.20 -0.09 -11.18
N PHE A 126 13.86 -1.01 -11.88
CA PHE A 126 14.35 -2.25 -11.32
C PHE A 126 15.79 -2.49 -11.75
N ASN A 127 16.65 -2.90 -10.82
CA ASN A 127 18.02 -3.29 -11.12
C ASN A 127 18.43 -4.61 -10.47
N ILE A 128 17.99 -4.87 -9.24
CA ILE A 128 18.37 -6.05 -8.46
C ILE A 128 17.13 -6.62 -7.77
N PRO A 129 16.90 -7.94 -7.82
CA PRO A 129 15.85 -8.57 -7.03
C PRO A 129 16.10 -8.40 -5.53
N MET A 130 15.04 -8.19 -4.77
CA MET A 130 15.12 -7.88 -3.34
C MET A 130 14.14 -8.71 -2.53
N ASP A 131 14.57 -9.10 -1.34
CA ASP A 131 13.75 -9.65 -0.27
C ASP A 131 13.88 -8.73 0.93
N PHE A 132 12.76 -8.37 1.54
CA PHE A 132 12.72 -7.60 2.77
C PHE A 132 11.80 -8.34 3.75
N SER A 133 12.45 -9.07 4.65
CA SER A 133 11.78 -9.92 5.62
C SER A 133 12.15 -9.53 7.05
N PRO A 134 11.17 -9.48 7.98
CA PRO A 134 11.46 -9.30 9.39
C PRO A 134 12.20 -10.53 9.94
N THR A 135 13.29 -10.31 10.67
CA THR A 135 14.06 -11.37 11.35
C THR A 135 13.51 -11.69 12.74
N SER A 136 12.63 -10.83 13.26
CA SER A 136 11.92 -10.98 14.52
C SER A 136 10.44 -10.61 14.38
N GLY A 137 9.58 -11.18 15.22
CA GLY A 137 8.13 -11.04 15.11
C GLY A 137 7.48 -11.98 14.08
N ALA A 138 6.15 -12.03 14.07
CA ALA A 138 5.36 -12.95 13.24
C ALA A 138 4.88 -12.34 11.90
N CYS A 139 5.54 -11.27 11.43
CA CYS A 139 5.16 -10.56 10.21
C CYS A 139 5.64 -11.31 8.95
N ARG A 140 4.86 -11.23 7.86
CA ARG A 140 5.23 -11.82 6.58
C ARG A 140 6.21 -10.89 5.85
N GLY A 141 7.31 -11.44 5.34
CA GLY A 141 8.23 -10.71 4.47
C GLY A 141 7.68 -10.43 3.08
N ILE A 142 8.22 -9.41 2.43
CA ILE A 142 7.90 -9.01 1.07
C ILE A 142 9.08 -9.28 0.14
N ARG A 143 8.80 -9.60 -1.12
CA ARG A 143 9.84 -10.02 -2.06
C ARG A 143 9.52 -9.60 -3.49
N CYS A 144 10.50 -9.00 -4.14
CA CYS A 144 10.52 -8.71 -5.56
C CYS A 144 11.69 -9.47 -6.21
N ALA A 145 11.45 -10.72 -6.63
CA ALA A 145 12.50 -11.61 -7.14
C ALA A 145 12.32 -12.06 -8.61
N ALA A 146 11.39 -11.43 -9.34
CA ALA A 146 11.19 -11.71 -10.75
C ALA A 146 12.41 -11.28 -11.58
N ASN A 147 12.60 -11.91 -12.74
CA ASN A 147 13.66 -11.54 -13.68
C ASN A 147 13.25 -10.32 -14.55
N ILE A 148 12.98 -9.20 -13.89
CA ILE A 148 12.47 -7.99 -14.56
C ILE A 148 13.51 -7.45 -15.56
N ASN A 149 14.81 -7.60 -15.28
CA ASN A 149 15.86 -7.22 -16.24
C ASN A 149 15.80 -8.03 -17.53
N GLY A 150 15.59 -9.36 -17.43
CA GLY A 150 15.48 -10.24 -18.60
C GLY A 150 14.18 -10.05 -19.39
N GLU A 151 13.11 -9.63 -18.72
CA GLU A 151 11.78 -9.42 -19.30
C GLU A 151 11.51 -7.95 -19.65
N CYS A 152 12.46 -7.06 -19.40
CA CYS A 152 12.28 -5.62 -19.60
C CYS A 152 11.96 -5.31 -21.07
N PRO A 153 10.88 -4.55 -21.37
CA PRO A 153 10.60 -4.07 -22.72
C PRO A 153 11.79 -3.32 -23.31
N ASN A 154 12.00 -3.43 -24.62
CA ASN A 154 13.16 -2.85 -25.28
C ASN A 154 13.24 -1.33 -25.09
N GLU A 155 12.10 -0.65 -24.97
CA GLU A 155 11.99 0.80 -24.81
C GLU A 155 12.42 1.28 -23.42
N LEU A 156 12.40 0.39 -22.43
CA LEU A 156 12.70 0.69 -21.02
C LEU A 156 14.03 0.10 -20.56
N ARG A 157 14.62 -0.78 -21.36
CA ARG A 157 15.85 -1.49 -21.03
C ARG A 157 17.04 -0.54 -21.02
N VAL A 158 17.84 -0.61 -19.97
CA VAL A 158 19.14 0.05 -19.86
C VAL A 158 20.20 -0.96 -19.42
N ALA A 159 21.47 -0.53 -19.42
CA ALA A 159 22.55 -1.38 -18.91
C ALA A 159 22.27 -1.72 -17.43
N GLY A 160 22.25 -3.02 -17.12
CA GLY A 160 22.08 -3.53 -15.76
C GLY A 160 20.69 -3.34 -15.12
N GLY A 161 19.71 -2.80 -15.84
CA GLY A 161 18.41 -2.46 -15.25
C GLY A 161 17.26 -2.24 -16.24
N CYS A 162 16.08 -2.00 -15.68
CA CYS A 162 14.85 -1.68 -16.38
C CYS A 162 14.24 -0.39 -15.81
N ASN A 163 14.05 0.63 -16.65
CA ASN A 163 13.40 1.86 -16.22
C ASN A 163 11.90 1.66 -16.03
N ASN A 164 11.31 2.45 -15.15
CA ASN A 164 9.87 2.63 -15.08
C ASN A 164 9.52 3.88 -15.91
N PRO A 165 8.49 3.88 -16.78
CA PRO A 165 8.09 5.07 -17.52
C PRO A 165 7.93 6.34 -16.66
N SER A 166 7.55 6.20 -15.37
CA SER A 166 7.47 7.31 -14.41
C SER A 166 8.82 7.95 -14.05
N SER A 167 9.93 7.24 -14.23
CA SER A 167 11.28 7.73 -13.91
C SER A 167 11.99 8.40 -15.09
N ILE A 168 11.43 8.30 -16.31
CA ILE A 168 11.95 8.96 -17.52
C ILE A 168 11.50 10.43 -17.52
N LYS A 169 12.26 11.32 -16.87
CA LYS A 169 12.03 12.76 -16.98
C LYS A 169 12.46 13.25 -18.38
N PRO A 170 11.63 14.03 -19.11
CA PRO A 170 12.09 14.70 -20.31
C PRO A 170 13.23 15.66 -19.96
N SER A 171 14.37 15.47 -20.62
CA SER A 171 15.59 16.22 -20.38
C SER A 171 15.47 17.66 -20.88
N THR A 172 15.13 18.61 -19.99
CA THR A 172 15.66 19.99 -19.95
C THR A 172 14.95 20.83 -18.87
N MET A 173 15.62 21.11 -17.74
CA MET A 173 15.73 22.45 -17.14
C MET A 173 16.62 22.39 -15.89
N SER A 174 17.82 22.95 -16.02
CA SER A 174 18.78 23.11 -14.93
C SER A 174 18.42 24.37 -14.15
N TYR A 175 18.09 24.25 -12.86
CA TYR A 175 18.01 25.38 -11.93
C TYR A 175 19.12 25.26 -10.90
N THR A 176 20.14 26.10 -11.03
CA THR A 176 21.20 26.28 -10.03
C THR A 176 20.66 27.09 -8.85
N ALA A 177 20.51 26.47 -7.67
CA ALA A 177 20.21 27.17 -6.42
C ALA A 177 21.50 27.36 -5.61
N LYS A 178 21.86 28.63 -5.34
CA LYS A 178 22.98 29.00 -4.46
C LYS A 178 22.51 28.90 -3.00
N PHE A 179 23.22 28.12 -2.18
CA PHE A 179 23.02 28.08 -0.74
C PHE A 179 23.57 29.35 -0.08
N LEU A 180 22.71 30.06 0.67
CA LEU A 180 23.12 31.07 1.64
C LEU A 180 22.70 30.55 3.02
N THR A 181 23.68 30.31 3.89
CA THR A 181 23.46 29.86 5.28
C THR A 181 22.95 31.00 6.14
N THR A 182 21.76 30.87 6.70
CA THR A 182 21.28 31.71 7.83
C THR A 182 20.68 30.84 8.93
N SER A 183 21.00 31.26 10.16
CA SER A 183 20.86 30.57 11.44
C SER A 183 19.42 30.14 11.78
N LEU A 184 19.31 28.96 12.40
CA LEU A 184 18.09 28.24 12.75
C LEU A 184 17.41 28.85 14.00
N LEU A 185 16.29 29.56 13.81
CA LEU A 185 15.28 29.70 14.87
C LEU A 185 14.26 28.58 14.68
N PHE A 186 14.22 27.64 15.63
CA PHE A 186 13.31 26.50 15.67
C PHE A 186 11.88 26.99 15.88
N SER A 187 11.19 27.33 14.79
CA SER A 187 9.74 27.48 14.78
C SER A 187 9.15 26.08 14.74
N LEU A 188 8.36 25.71 15.76
CA LEU A 188 7.53 24.49 15.78
C LEU A 188 6.63 24.48 14.52
N LEU A 189 7.12 23.85 13.45
CA LEU A 189 6.30 23.47 12.32
C LEU A 189 5.43 22.30 12.78
N PHE A 190 4.19 22.58 13.13
CA PHE A 190 3.15 21.58 13.13
C PHE A 190 3.08 21.02 11.69
N ILE A 191 3.65 19.83 11.46
CA ILE A 191 3.35 19.07 10.25
C ILE A 191 1.87 18.73 10.34
N SER A 192 1.03 19.51 9.68
CA SER A 192 -0.38 19.19 9.52
C SER A 192 -0.46 17.98 8.59
N THR A 193 -0.48 16.77 9.17
CA THR A 193 -0.84 15.56 8.44
C THR A 193 -2.31 15.70 8.06
N LYS A 194 -2.58 16.03 6.81
CA LYS A 194 -3.96 16.15 6.34
C LYS A 194 -4.56 14.76 6.22
N ALA A 195 -5.42 14.38 7.16
CA ALA A 195 -6.28 13.23 7.02
C ALA A 195 -7.13 13.36 5.76
N ALA A 196 -7.29 12.27 5.01
CA ALA A 196 -8.24 12.21 3.91
C ALA A 196 -9.64 11.94 4.45
N THR A 197 -10.64 12.57 3.86
CA THR A 197 -12.05 12.25 4.11
C THR A 197 -12.59 11.37 3.00
N PHE A 198 -13.20 10.24 3.37
CA PHE A 198 -13.93 9.35 2.48
C PHE A 198 -15.44 9.52 2.70
N GLU A 199 -16.14 9.96 1.67
CA GLU A 199 -17.61 9.94 1.63
C GLU A 199 -18.06 8.57 1.11
N ILE A 200 -18.61 7.70 1.95
CA ILE A 200 -19.09 6.37 1.55
C ILE A 200 -20.61 6.41 1.43
N ARG A 201 -21.14 6.25 0.23
CA ARG A 201 -22.57 6.46 -0.06
C ARG A 201 -23.21 5.21 -0.64
N ASN A 202 -24.41 4.88 -0.17
CA ASN A 202 -25.23 3.82 -0.75
C ASN A 202 -26.27 4.40 -1.72
N ASN A 203 -26.11 4.18 -3.02
CA ASN A 203 -27.14 4.48 -4.04
C ASN A 203 -27.90 3.22 -4.49
N CYS A 204 -27.60 2.05 -3.93
CA CYS A 204 -28.30 0.82 -4.27
C CYS A 204 -29.78 0.89 -3.86
N PRO A 205 -30.66 0.15 -4.57
CA PRO A 205 -32.07 0.06 -4.20
C PRO A 205 -32.32 -0.83 -2.96
N TYR A 206 -31.28 -1.23 -2.24
CA TYR A 206 -31.29 -2.10 -1.06
C TYR A 206 -30.29 -1.60 -0.02
N THR A 207 -30.46 -2.03 1.22
CA THR A 207 -29.54 -1.73 2.32
C THR A 207 -28.16 -2.35 2.04
N VAL A 208 -27.10 -1.58 2.29
CA VAL A 208 -25.71 -2.05 2.27
C VAL A 208 -25.11 -1.83 3.64
N TRP A 209 -24.41 -2.83 4.17
CA TRP A 209 -23.58 -2.67 5.36
C TRP A 209 -22.18 -2.35 4.89
N ALA A 210 -21.90 -1.06 4.74
CA ALA A 210 -20.56 -0.58 4.41
C ALA A 210 -19.55 -1.06 5.46
N ALA A 211 -18.33 -1.32 5.00
CA ALA A 211 -17.23 -1.76 5.82
C ALA A 211 -15.95 -1.06 5.37
N ALA A 212 -15.08 -0.80 6.34
CA ALA A 212 -13.76 -0.22 6.11
C ALA A 212 -12.74 -0.85 7.07
N SER A 213 -11.55 -1.13 6.55
CA SER A 213 -10.42 -1.59 7.36
C SER A 213 -9.19 -0.78 6.95
N PRO A 214 -8.68 0.12 7.82
CA PRO A 214 -9.27 0.53 9.10
C PRO A 214 -10.57 1.36 8.90
N GLY A 215 -11.48 1.33 9.87
CA GLY A 215 -12.64 2.22 9.92
C GLY A 215 -13.91 1.64 10.53
N GLY A 216 -14.06 0.31 10.54
CA GLY A 216 -15.20 -0.37 11.14
C GLY A 216 -16.30 -0.68 10.13
N GLY A 217 -17.56 -0.51 10.49
CA GLY A 217 -18.66 -0.75 9.56
C GLY A 217 -19.97 -0.07 9.94
N ARG A 218 -20.79 0.23 8.92
CA ARG A 218 -22.02 0.98 9.11
C ARG A 218 -23.13 0.49 8.20
N ARG A 219 -24.33 0.32 8.76
CA ARG A 219 -25.55 0.08 7.99
C ARG A 219 -25.96 1.36 7.27
N LEU A 220 -26.07 1.29 5.94
CA LEU A 220 -26.49 2.39 5.07
C LEU A 220 -27.73 2.00 4.28
N GLU A 221 -28.82 2.69 4.54
CA GLU A 221 -29.99 2.68 3.67
C GLU A 221 -29.73 3.42 2.36
N ARG A 222 -30.62 3.25 1.39
CA ARG A 222 -30.56 3.99 0.13
C ARG A 222 -30.48 5.50 0.40
N GLY A 223 -29.52 6.15 -0.22
CA GLY A 223 -29.24 7.58 -0.11
C GLY A 223 -28.47 7.99 1.14
N GLN A 224 -28.19 7.07 2.07
CA GLN A 224 -27.38 7.39 3.25
C GLN A 224 -25.88 7.42 2.94
N THR A 225 -25.18 8.23 3.71
CA THR A 225 -23.74 8.47 3.60
C THR A 225 -23.05 8.26 4.95
N TRP A 226 -21.85 7.69 4.90
CA TRP A 226 -20.91 7.58 6.01
C TRP A 226 -19.63 8.32 5.65
N ASN A 227 -19.29 9.37 6.42
CA ASN A 227 -17.99 10.03 6.30
C ASN A 227 -16.98 9.35 7.20
N LEU A 228 -15.86 8.92 6.63
CA LEU A 228 -14.75 8.30 7.34
C LEU A 228 -13.52 9.21 7.20
N ASN A 229 -12.92 9.59 8.33
CA ASN A 229 -11.65 10.31 8.33
C ASN A 229 -10.52 9.31 8.48
N VAL A 230 -9.60 9.31 7.54
CA VAL A 230 -8.50 8.35 7.48
C VAL A 230 -7.17 9.10 7.59
N PRO A 231 -6.30 8.76 8.56
CA PRO A 231 -5.02 9.41 8.71
C PRO A 231 -4.14 9.28 7.45
N ALA A 232 -3.38 10.33 7.13
CA ALA A 232 -2.30 10.23 6.16
C ALA A 232 -1.31 9.12 6.57
N GLY A 233 -0.73 8.41 5.60
CA GLY A 233 0.15 7.27 5.82
C GLY A 233 -0.57 5.92 5.94
N THR A 234 -1.90 5.90 6.06
CA THR A 234 -2.67 4.65 6.09
C THR A 234 -2.43 3.84 4.81
N ALA A 235 -2.06 2.56 4.94
CA ALA A 235 -1.81 1.64 3.82
C ALA A 235 -2.57 0.32 4.02
N MET A 236 -2.59 -0.53 2.98
CA MET A 236 -3.31 -1.82 2.96
C MET A 236 -4.80 -1.69 3.36
N ALA A 237 -5.40 -0.56 3.00
CA ALA A 237 -6.72 -0.19 3.45
C ALA A 237 -7.79 -0.50 2.42
N ARG A 238 -8.97 -0.89 2.90
CA ARG A 238 -10.09 -1.35 2.06
C ARG A 238 -11.40 -0.73 2.51
N ILE A 239 -12.23 -0.35 1.55
CA ILE A 239 -13.66 -0.08 1.73
C ILE A 239 -14.44 -1.05 0.84
N TRP A 240 -15.49 -1.68 1.38
CA TRP A 240 -16.37 -2.56 0.61
C TRP A 240 -17.80 -2.53 1.14
N GLY A 241 -18.74 -3.01 0.35
CA GLY A 241 -20.14 -3.13 0.73
C GLY A 241 -20.49 -4.58 1.04
N ARG A 242 -21.25 -4.81 2.11
CA ARG A 242 -21.77 -6.12 2.50
C ARG A 242 -23.27 -6.20 2.27
N THR A 243 -23.75 -7.36 1.86
CA THR A 243 -25.17 -7.60 1.52
C THR A 243 -25.80 -8.64 2.41
N ASN A 244 -27.13 -8.54 2.56
CA ASN A 244 -27.97 -9.51 3.27
C ASN A 244 -27.41 -9.86 4.65
N CYS A 245 -27.11 -8.83 5.43
CA CYS A 245 -26.58 -8.99 6.77
C CYS A 245 -27.70 -9.03 7.80
N ASN A 246 -27.51 -9.84 8.83
CA ASN A 246 -28.31 -9.82 10.04
C ASN A 246 -27.37 -9.71 11.24
N PHE A 247 -27.57 -8.67 12.06
CA PHE A 247 -26.80 -8.42 13.28
C PHE A 247 -27.76 -8.27 14.46
N ASP A 248 -27.37 -8.81 15.61
CA ASP A 248 -28.07 -8.60 16.87
C ASP A 248 -27.79 -7.19 17.45
N GLY A 249 -28.41 -6.89 18.60
CA GLY A 249 -28.22 -5.61 19.29
C GLY A 249 -26.79 -5.35 19.80
N SER A 250 -25.92 -6.37 19.81
CA SER A 250 -24.49 -6.24 20.13
C SER A 250 -23.61 -6.04 18.90
N GLY A 251 -24.20 -6.02 17.70
CA GLY A 251 -23.49 -5.90 16.44
C GLY A 251 -22.83 -7.20 15.99
N GLN A 252 -23.25 -8.35 16.50
CA GLN A 252 -22.76 -9.68 16.10
C GLN A 252 -23.76 -10.39 15.20
N GLY A 253 -23.28 -11.12 14.21
CA GLY A 253 -24.15 -11.60 13.15
C GLY A 253 -23.41 -12.18 11.95
N ARG A 254 -24.00 -12.03 10.77
CA ARG A 254 -23.41 -12.50 9.51
C ARG A 254 -23.96 -11.77 8.31
N CYS A 255 -23.11 -11.57 7.30
CA CYS A 255 -23.47 -11.15 5.95
C CYS A 255 -23.37 -12.30 4.94
N GLN A 256 -24.18 -12.23 3.87
CA GLN A 256 -24.07 -13.19 2.77
C GLN A 256 -22.79 -12.98 1.95
N THR A 257 -22.41 -11.71 1.70
CA THR A 257 -21.18 -11.35 0.99
C THR A 257 -20.38 -10.32 1.80
N GLY A 258 -19.06 -10.38 1.72
CA GLY A 258 -18.18 -9.41 2.37
C GLY A 258 -18.14 -9.47 3.90
N ASP A 259 -18.64 -10.55 4.51
CA ASP A 259 -18.66 -10.69 5.97
C ASP A 259 -17.26 -10.57 6.57
N CYS A 260 -17.12 -9.83 7.67
CA CYS A 260 -15.82 -9.57 8.31
C CYS A 260 -15.76 -10.24 9.69
N THR A 261 -15.89 -11.56 9.71
CA THR A 261 -15.88 -12.42 10.92
C THR A 261 -17.09 -12.18 11.85
N GLY A 262 -18.25 -11.92 11.26
CA GLY A 262 -19.52 -11.80 11.96
C GLY A 262 -19.76 -10.49 12.72
N GLY A 263 -18.82 -9.54 12.69
CA GLY A 263 -18.99 -8.23 13.32
C GLY A 263 -19.61 -7.18 12.38
N LEU A 264 -20.48 -6.31 12.92
CA LEU A 264 -20.89 -5.07 12.25
C LEU A 264 -19.67 -4.16 12.06
N GLU A 265 -18.86 -4.03 13.10
CA GLU A 265 -17.61 -3.26 13.11
C GLU A 265 -16.43 -4.12 12.66
N CYS A 266 -16.00 -3.94 11.40
CA CYS A 266 -14.92 -4.73 10.82
C CYS A 266 -13.55 -4.37 11.40
N ARG A 267 -12.80 -5.38 11.84
CA ARG A 267 -11.40 -5.26 12.31
C ARG A 267 -10.38 -5.86 11.33
N GLY A 268 -10.85 -6.50 10.28
CA GLY A 268 -10.05 -7.09 9.22
C GLY A 268 -10.84 -7.11 7.92
N TRP A 269 -10.31 -7.80 6.91
CA TRP A 269 -10.91 -7.83 5.58
C TRP A 269 -12.13 -8.74 5.50
N GLY A 270 -13.00 -8.46 4.53
CA GLY A 270 -14.21 -9.24 4.29
C GLY A 270 -13.95 -10.55 3.54
N VAL A 271 -14.83 -11.53 3.73
CA VAL A 271 -14.83 -12.79 2.99
C VAL A 271 -15.37 -12.58 1.57
N PRO A 272 -14.68 -13.05 0.52
CA PRO A 272 -15.16 -13.03 -0.87
C PRO A 272 -16.53 -13.71 -1.08
N PRO A 273 -17.32 -13.29 -2.09
CA PRO A 273 -17.00 -12.22 -3.04
C PRO A 273 -17.28 -10.84 -2.45
N ASN A 274 -16.38 -9.89 -2.66
CA ASN A 274 -16.62 -8.49 -2.34
C ASN A 274 -15.86 -7.56 -3.30
N THR A 275 -16.58 -6.57 -3.85
CA THR A 275 -15.95 -5.53 -4.67
C THR A 275 -15.19 -4.57 -3.75
N LEU A 276 -13.90 -4.39 -3.99
CA LEU A 276 -13.03 -3.59 -3.12
C LEU A 276 -12.73 -2.22 -3.72
N ALA A 277 -12.75 -1.19 -2.88
CA ALA A 277 -12.00 0.03 -3.09
C ALA A 277 -10.76 -0.03 -2.18
N GLU A 278 -9.58 -0.18 -2.78
CA GLU A 278 -8.30 -0.31 -2.06
C GLU A 278 -7.53 1.01 -2.13
N TYR A 279 -6.84 1.38 -1.04
CA TYR A 279 -6.06 2.61 -1.02
C TYR A 279 -4.87 2.59 -0.05
N ALA A 280 -3.90 3.43 -0.35
CA ALA A 280 -2.79 3.79 0.51
C ALA A 280 -2.52 5.30 0.40
N LEU A 281 -2.59 6.04 1.51
CA LEU A 281 -2.60 7.51 1.54
C LEU A 281 -1.22 8.08 1.86
N ASN A 282 -0.82 9.15 1.18
CA ASN A 282 0.40 9.90 1.42
C ASN A 282 1.65 8.99 1.49
N GLN A 283 1.77 8.13 0.49
CA GLN A 283 2.86 7.18 0.31
C GLN A 283 4.00 7.86 -0.49
N PHE A 284 4.70 7.10 -1.34
CA PHE A 284 5.80 7.60 -2.15
C PHE A 284 5.45 8.89 -2.91
N GLY A 285 6.35 9.86 -2.87
CA GLY A 285 6.18 11.12 -3.60
C GLY A 285 5.05 12.02 -3.08
N ASN A 286 4.58 11.81 -1.85
CA ASN A 286 3.35 12.41 -1.33
C ASN A 286 2.17 12.13 -2.25
N LEU A 287 2.06 10.88 -2.73
CA LEU A 287 0.93 10.43 -3.54
C LEU A 287 0.07 9.47 -2.74
N ASP A 288 -1.23 9.57 -2.95
CA ASP A 288 -2.16 8.51 -2.61
C ASP A 288 -2.19 7.52 -3.77
N PHE A 289 -2.23 6.22 -3.47
CA PHE A 289 -2.46 5.13 -4.40
C PHE A 289 -3.85 4.56 -4.14
N TYR A 290 -4.62 4.33 -5.20
CA TYR A 290 -5.98 3.83 -5.06
C TYR A 290 -6.43 3.06 -6.29
N ASP A 291 -7.32 2.10 -6.07
CA ASP A 291 -7.85 1.24 -7.12
C ASP A 291 -9.21 0.63 -6.74
N ILE A 292 -9.87 0.05 -7.74
CA ILE A 292 -10.96 -0.91 -7.53
C ILE A 292 -10.39 -2.29 -7.81
N SER A 293 -10.62 -3.24 -6.91
CA SER A 293 -10.12 -4.60 -7.05
C SER A 293 -11.23 -5.64 -7.05
N LEU A 294 -11.13 -6.55 -8.02
CA LEU A 294 -12.00 -7.72 -8.21
C LEU A 294 -11.23 -9.03 -7.97
N VAL A 295 -10.02 -8.94 -7.38
CA VAL A 295 -9.20 -10.10 -6.99
C VAL A 295 -9.91 -10.92 -5.92
N ASP A 296 -10.70 -10.26 -5.07
CA ASP A 296 -11.58 -10.89 -4.06
C ASP A 296 -13.03 -11.03 -4.58
N GLY A 297 -13.25 -10.93 -5.89
CA GLY A 297 -14.54 -11.09 -6.55
C GLY A 297 -15.36 -9.81 -6.66
N PHE A 298 -16.64 -9.96 -6.98
CA PHE A 298 -17.59 -8.86 -7.18
C PHE A 298 -18.91 -9.19 -6.50
N ASN A 299 -19.50 -8.22 -5.83
CA ASN A 299 -20.85 -8.35 -5.26
C ASN A 299 -21.72 -7.11 -5.58
N ILE A 300 -21.17 -5.91 -5.45
CA ILE A 300 -21.88 -4.64 -5.61
C ILE A 300 -21.12 -3.75 -6.62
N PRO A 301 -21.80 -3.14 -7.61
CA PRO A 301 -21.22 -2.11 -8.46
C PRO A 301 -20.66 -0.95 -7.63
N ILE A 302 -19.49 -0.42 -7.99
CA ILE A 302 -18.81 0.61 -7.21
C ILE A 302 -18.27 1.74 -8.08
N GLU A 303 -18.29 2.95 -7.54
CA GLU A 303 -17.46 4.09 -7.96
C GLU A 303 -16.47 4.39 -6.85
N PHE A 304 -15.23 4.67 -7.21
CA PHE A 304 -14.22 5.23 -6.32
C PHE A 304 -13.60 6.44 -7.00
N SER A 305 -13.89 7.63 -6.49
CA SER A 305 -13.52 8.89 -7.14
C SER A 305 -12.92 9.90 -6.18
N PRO A 306 -11.93 10.69 -6.63
CA PRO A 306 -11.44 11.85 -5.89
C PRO A 306 -12.54 12.93 -5.81
N THR A 307 -12.67 13.58 -4.66
CA THR A 307 -13.55 14.74 -4.46
C THR A 307 -12.77 16.05 -4.29
N SER A 308 -11.45 15.96 -4.11
CA SER A 308 -10.51 17.09 -4.14
C SER A 308 -9.25 16.70 -4.94
N GLY A 309 -8.16 17.45 -4.85
CA GLY A 309 -6.89 17.10 -5.53
C GLY A 309 -6.73 17.59 -6.98
N GLY A 310 -7.76 18.23 -7.55
CA GLY A 310 -7.72 18.82 -8.90
C GLY A 310 -7.99 17.81 -10.02
N GLY A 311 -8.20 18.29 -11.25
CA GLY A 311 -8.66 17.48 -12.40
C GLY A 311 -7.65 16.46 -12.98
N GLN A 312 -6.55 16.19 -12.29
CA GLN A 312 -5.50 15.24 -12.69
C GLN A 312 -5.82 13.80 -12.23
N CYS A 313 -6.64 13.65 -11.20
CA CYS A 313 -7.03 12.37 -10.63
C CYS A 313 -8.19 11.71 -11.40
N LYS A 314 -8.17 10.38 -11.52
CA LYS A 314 -9.15 9.61 -12.28
C LYS A 314 -10.27 9.05 -11.40
N ALA A 315 -11.52 9.25 -11.83
CA ALA A 315 -12.64 8.50 -11.24
C ALA A 315 -12.65 7.06 -11.77
N LEU A 316 -12.79 6.09 -10.86
CA LEU A 316 -12.81 4.66 -11.18
C LEU A 316 -14.24 4.15 -11.04
N LEU A 317 -14.67 3.34 -12.02
CA LEU A 317 -16.00 2.77 -12.05
C LEU A 317 -15.92 1.29 -12.40
N CYS A 318 -16.63 0.46 -11.64
CA CYS A 318 -16.95 -0.90 -12.00
C CYS A 318 -18.46 -1.11 -11.86
N THR A 319 -19.18 -0.91 -12.97
CA THR A 319 -20.64 -0.78 -12.99
C THR A 319 -21.35 -1.81 -13.88
N ALA A 320 -20.59 -2.70 -14.51
CA ALA A 320 -21.13 -3.78 -15.31
C ALA A 320 -21.92 -4.80 -14.48
N ASP A 321 -22.80 -5.54 -15.14
CA ASP A 321 -23.52 -6.66 -14.54
C ASP A 321 -22.66 -7.92 -14.49
N ILE A 322 -21.70 -7.90 -13.58
CA ILE A 322 -20.84 -9.06 -13.33
C ILE A 322 -21.63 -10.20 -12.69
N ASN A 323 -22.59 -9.92 -11.80
CA ASN A 323 -23.37 -10.97 -11.13
C ASN A 323 -24.29 -11.74 -12.09
N GLY A 324 -25.04 -11.05 -12.95
CA GLY A 324 -25.91 -11.70 -13.92
C GLY A 324 -25.12 -12.46 -14.97
N GLN A 325 -23.96 -11.94 -15.38
CA GLN A 325 -23.11 -12.54 -16.40
C GLN A 325 -22.03 -13.49 -15.85
N CYS A 326 -22.00 -13.74 -14.54
CA CYS A 326 -20.96 -14.51 -13.89
C CYS A 326 -20.82 -15.91 -14.52
N PRO A 327 -19.60 -16.35 -14.88
CA PRO A 327 -19.34 -17.73 -15.28
C PRO A 327 -19.82 -18.69 -14.20
N ASN A 328 -20.39 -19.84 -14.59
CA ASN A 328 -21.03 -20.76 -13.66
C ASN A 328 -20.04 -21.28 -12.60
N GLU A 329 -18.78 -21.44 -12.98
CA GLU A 329 -17.67 -21.87 -12.13
C GLU A 329 -17.36 -20.87 -11.02
N LEU A 330 -17.73 -19.60 -11.20
CA LEU A 330 -17.41 -18.50 -10.30
C LEU A 330 -18.64 -17.99 -9.52
N ARG A 331 -19.84 -18.48 -9.84
CA ARG A 331 -21.08 -18.03 -9.18
C ARG A 331 -21.04 -18.34 -7.69
N ALA A 332 -21.40 -17.33 -6.89
CA ALA A 332 -21.57 -17.46 -5.45
C ALA A 332 -22.90 -16.82 -5.02
N PRO A 333 -23.44 -17.18 -3.85
CA PRO A 333 -24.63 -16.51 -3.33
C PRO A 333 -24.40 -14.99 -3.21
N GLY A 334 -25.18 -14.20 -3.94
CA GLY A 334 -25.10 -12.73 -3.92
C GLY A 334 -23.90 -12.12 -4.65
N GLY A 335 -23.10 -12.89 -5.39
CA GLY A 335 -21.91 -12.36 -6.07
C GLY A 335 -21.26 -13.29 -7.09
N CYS A 336 -20.09 -12.86 -7.57
CA CYS A 336 -19.22 -13.59 -8.48
C CYS A 336 -17.80 -13.65 -7.88
N ASN A 337 -17.32 -14.84 -7.54
CA ASN A 337 -15.97 -15.03 -7.01
C ASN A 337 -14.91 -14.79 -8.09
N ASN A 338 -13.72 -14.37 -7.68
CA ASN A 338 -12.55 -14.45 -8.53
C ASN A 338 -12.09 -15.92 -8.66
N PRO A 339 -11.48 -16.34 -9.78
CA PRO A 339 -10.90 -17.68 -9.91
C PRO A 339 -9.85 -18.02 -8.84
N CYS A 340 -9.11 -17.06 -8.28
CA CYS A 340 -8.20 -17.35 -7.17
C CYS A 340 -8.94 -17.91 -5.95
N THR A 341 -10.05 -17.29 -5.58
CA THR A 341 -10.91 -17.74 -4.47
C THR A 341 -11.42 -19.17 -4.66
N VAL A 342 -11.78 -19.52 -5.90
CA VAL A 342 -12.38 -20.82 -6.24
C VAL A 342 -11.32 -21.91 -6.38
N PHE A 343 -10.30 -21.67 -7.20
CA PHE A 343 -9.36 -22.70 -7.64
C PHE A 343 -8.08 -22.76 -6.79
N LYS A 344 -7.69 -21.65 -6.15
CA LYS A 344 -6.53 -21.57 -5.24
C LYS A 344 -5.22 -22.08 -5.84
N THR A 345 -5.03 -21.91 -7.14
CA THR A 345 -3.80 -22.29 -7.85
C THR A 345 -2.91 -21.08 -8.10
N ASN A 346 -1.63 -21.31 -8.35
CA ASN A 346 -0.70 -20.26 -8.74
C ASN A 346 -1.15 -19.50 -10.00
N GLU A 347 -1.78 -20.19 -10.96
CA GLU A 347 -2.28 -19.57 -12.20
C GLU A 347 -3.22 -18.39 -11.94
N TYR A 348 -4.05 -18.50 -10.90
CA TYR A 348 -5.03 -17.47 -10.56
C TYR A 348 -4.62 -16.58 -9.38
N CYS A 349 -3.85 -17.12 -8.43
CA CYS A 349 -3.48 -16.44 -7.19
C CYS A 349 -2.05 -15.88 -7.19
N CYS A 350 -1.24 -16.22 -8.18
CA CYS A 350 0.11 -15.68 -8.35
C CYS A 350 1.03 -15.90 -7.14
N THR A 351 0.84 -17.02 -6.44
CA THR A 351 1.51 -17.34 -5.16
C THR A 351 3.01 -17.58 -5.29
N ASN A 352 3.50 -17.85 -6.51
CA ASN A 352 4.91 -18.10 -6.81
C ASN A 352 5.68 -16.80 -7.11
N GLY A 353 5.08 -15.63 -6.84
CA GLY A 353 5.73 -14.33 -6.94
C GLY A 353 5.42 -13.58 -8.24
N GLN A 354 6.01 -12.38 -8.39
CA GLN A 354 5.80 -11.51 -9.55
C GLN A 354 6.18 -12.22 -10.87
N GLY A 355 5.39 -12.04 -11.92
CA GLY A 355 5.54 -12.70 -13.22
C GLY A 355 5.07 -14.17 -13.27
N SER A 356 4.70 -14.77 -12.14
CA SER A 356 4.31 -16.19 -12.09
C SER A 356 2.91 -16.50 -12.61
N CYS A 357 2.14 -15.46 -12.95
CA CYS A 357 0.77 -15.55 -13.46
C CYS A 357 0.52 -14.41 -14.46
N GLY A 358 -0.57 -14.49 -15.19
CA GLY A 358 -1.02 -13.43 -16.08
C GLY A 358 -2.51 -13.48 -16.30
N ALA A 359 -3.00 -12.74 -17.30
CA ALA A 359 -4.41 -12.72 -17.63
C ALA A 359 -4.91 -14.11 -18.07
N THR A 360 -5.91 -14.63 -17.38
CA THR A 360 -6.61 -15.89 -17.69
C THR A 360 -7.94 -15.61 -18.38
N HIS A 361 -8.62 -16.67 -18.85
CA HIS A 361 -9.96 -16.49 -19.41
C HIS A 361 -10.96 -15.94 -18.37
N PHE A 362 -10.83 -16.35 -17.11
CA PHE A 362 -11.66 -15.86 -16.01
C PHE A 362 -11.31 -14.42 -15.62
N SER A 363 -10.03 -14.03 -15.53
CA SER A 363 -9.69 -12.63 -15.21
C SER A 363 -10.07 -11.68 -16.34
N ARG A 364 -9.94 -12.10 -17.61
CA ARG A 364 -10.43 -11.32 -18.76
C ARG A 364 -11.93 -11.05 -18.69
N PHE A 365 -12.74 -11.98 -18.21
CA PHE A 365 -14.18 -11.76 -17.99
C PHE A 365 -14.45 -10.53 -17.10
N PHE A 366 -13.71 -10.38 -15.99
CA PHE A 366 -13.81 -9.21 -15.12
C PHE A 366 -13.24 -7.96 -15.78
N LYS A 367 -12.07 -8.08 -16.44
CA LYS A 367 -11.36 -6.93 -17.02
C LYS A 367 -12.12 -6.27 -18.16
N GLU A 368 -12.74 -7.05 -19.04
CA GLU A 368 -13.55 -6.53 -20.14
C GLU A 368 -14.76 -5.71 -19.64
N ARG A 369 -15.26 -6.04 -18.44
CA ARG A 369 -16.41 -5.40 -17.81
C ARG A 369 -16.03 -4.20 -16.95
N CYS A 370 -14.86 -4.26 -16.33
CA CYS A 370 -14.32 -3.19 -15.49
C CYS A 370 -12.83 -2.94 -15.86
N PRO A 371 -12.56 -2.20 -16.95
CA PRO A 371 -11.21 -2.09 -17.52
C PRO A 371 -10.18 -1.40 -16.62
N THR A 372 -10.64 -0.59 -15.66
CA THR A 372 -9.78 0.12 -14.70
C THR A 372 -9.64 -0.61 -13.37
N SER A 373 -10.16 -1.83 -13.24
CA SER A 373 -10.12 -2.59 -11.99
C SER A 373 -9.09 -3.72 -12.07
N TYR A 374 -8.49 -4.07 -10.94
CA TYR A 374 -7.68 -5.28 -10.84
C TYR A 374 -8.57 -6.50 -11.08
N SER A 375 -8.18 -7.34 -12.04
CA SER A 375 -8.88 -8.58 -12.36
C SER A 375 -8.13 -9.85 -11.90
N TYR A 376 -6.84 -9.72 -11.61
CA TYR A 376 -5.95 -10.72 -11.02
C TYR A 376 -4.84 -10.01 -10.24
N PRO A 377 -4.09 -10.69 -9.35
CA PRO A 377 -3.17 -10.05 -8.40
C PRO A 377 -2.03 -9.19 -8.98
N GLN A 378 -1.67 -9.34 -10.25
CA GLN A 378 -0.54 -8.62 -10.87
C GLN A 378 -1.00 -7.79 -12.08
N ASP A 379 -2.20 -7.23 -11.99
CA ASP A 379 -2.85 -6.39 -13.00
C ASP A 379 -2.54 -4.88 -12.80
N ASP A 380 -1.35 -4.57 -12.28
CA ASP A 380 -0.95 -3.20 -11.89
C ASP A 380 -0.97 -2.18 -13.04
N PRO A 381 -0.43 -2.47 -14.25
CA PRO A 381 -0.21 -1.45 -15.28
C PRO A 381 -1.46 -0.70 -15.74
N SER A 382 -2.65 -1.26 -15.52
CA SER A 382 -3.94 -0.68 -15.94
C SER A 382 -4.91 -0.41 -14.80
N SER A 383 -4.51 -0.70 -13.55
CA SER A 383 -5.43 -0.75 -12.41
C SER A 383 -4.97 0.10 -11.22
N THR A 384 -3.70 0.47 -11.13
CA THR A 384 -3.21 1.39 -10.09
C THR A 384 -3.39 2.84 -10.52
N PHE A 385 -4.00 3.66 -9.66
CA PHE A 385 -4.15 5.10 -9.89
C PHE A 385 -3.54 5.90 -8.75
N THR A 386 -3.12 7.13 -9.06
CA THR A 386 -2.51 8.03 -8.08
C THR A 386 -3.17 9.39 -8.04
N CYS A 387 -3.08 10.01 -6.87
CA CYS A 387 -3.52 11.37 -6.58
C CYS A 387 -2.52 12.09 -5.68
N PRO A 388 -2.48 13.44 -5.67
CA PRO A 388 -1.73 14.17 -4.67
C PRO A 388 -2.17 13.80 -3.24
N GLY A 389 -1.22 13.67 -2.33
CA GLY A 389 -1.46 13.38 -0.92
C GLY A 389 -2.38 14.39 -0.26
N GLY A 390 -3.29 13.89 0.58
CA GLY A 390 -4.34 14.70 1.21
C GLY A 390 -5.54 14.97 0.30
N THR A 391 -5.68 14.21 -0.79
CA THR A 391 -6.90 14.17 -1.58
C THR A 391 -8.02 13.53 -0.76
N ASN A 392 -9.23 14.06 -0.91
CA ASN A 392 -10.45 13.48 -0.36
C ASN A 392 -11.11 12.61 -1.43
N TYR A 393 -11.91 11.65 -1.00
CA TYR A 393 -12.49 10.66 -1.90
C TYR A 393 -13.96 10.45 -1.61
N ARG A 394 -14.64 9.82 -2.57
CA ARG A 394 -15.97 9.26 -2.41
C ARG A 394 -15.99 7.83 -2.96
N VAL A 395 -16.67 6.96 -2.22
CA VAL A 395 -16.98 5.59 -2.62
C VAL A 395 -18.50 5.48 -2.73
N ILE A 396 -19.03 5.17 -3.91
CA ILE A 396 -20.47 5.03 -4.12
C ILE A 396 -20.81 3.60 -4.50
N PHE A 397 -21.65 2.95 -3.70
CA PHE A 397 -22.27 1.69 -4.06
C PHE A 397 -23.44 1.93 -5.02
N CYS A 398 -23.49 1.22 -6.14
CA CYS A 398 -24.46 1.40 -7.23
C CYS A 398 -24.50 2.83 -7.78
N PRO A 399 -23.39 3.38 -8.29
CA PRO A 399 -23.26 4.80 -8.65
C PRO A 399 -24.28 5.27 -9.70
N LEU A 400 -24.67 4.40 -10.64
CA LEU A 400 -25.63 4.75 -11.70
C LEU A 400 -27.10 4.75 -11.26
N GLY A 401 -27.42 4.34 -10.01
CA GLY A 401 -28.80 4.18 -9.54
C GLY A 401 -29.58 3.16 -10.37
N SER A 402 -29.78 1.94 -9.88
CA SER A 402 -30.31 0.84 -10.72
C SER A 402 -31.72 1.14 -11.29
N PRO A 403 -31.96 0.80 -12.57
CA PRO A 403 -32.72 -0.42 -12.82
C PRO A 403 -32.24 -1.16 -14.07
N ARG A 404 -31.39 -2.19 -13.95
CA ARG A 404 -31.34 -3.25 -14.97
C ARG A 404 -31.14 -4.68 -14.48
N PHE A 405 -30.91 -4.91 -13.19
CA PHE A 405 -30.73 -6.26 -12.68
C PHE A 405 -31.58 -6.43 -11.42
N PRO A 406 -32.74 -7.09 -11.52
CA PRO A 406 -33.32 -7.71 -10.35
C PRO A 406 -32.28 -8.73 -9.89
N LEU A 407 -31.61 -8.44 -8.77
CA LEU A 407 -31.16 -9.54 -7.94
C LEU A 407 -32.46 -10.25 -7.57
N GLU A 408 -32.74 -11.36 -8.23
CA GLU A 408 -33.82 -12.25 -7.85
C GLU A 408 -33.44 -12.76 -6.45
N MET A 409 -33.88 -12.02 -5.46
CA MET A 409 -33.80 -12.37 -4.05
C MET A 409 -34.80 -13.50 -3.84
N VAL A 410 -34.40 -14.72 -4.21
CA VAL A 410 -35.16 -15.91 -3.87
C VAL A 410 -35.12 -16.06 -2.36
N GLY A 411 -36.23 -15.72 -1.71
CA GLY A 411 -36.55 -16.25 -0.37
C GLY A 411 -36.97 -15.25 0.70
N GLU A 412 -38.00 -14.46 0.46
CA GLU A 412 -38.88 -14.01 1.55
C GLU A 412 -40.31 -14.45 1.22
N LYS A 413 -40.59 -15.75 1.44
CA LYS A 413 -41.98 -16.15 1.69
C LYS A 413 -42.28 -15.69 3.11
N SER A 414 -42.98 -14.58 3.21
CA SER A 414 -43.77 -14.20 4.37
C SER A 414 -44.66 -15.39 4.76
N ALA A 415 -44.39 -16.00 5.90
CA ALA A 415 -45.37 -16.80 6.60
C ALA A 415 -46.34 -15.83 7.29
N GLU A 416 -47.57 -15.79 6.78
CA GLU A 416 -48.75 -15.39 7.54
C GLU A 416 -49.44 -16.66 8.07
#